data_AF-A0AAE3QV53-F1
#
_entry.id   AF-A0AAE3QV53-F1
#
_cell.length_a   1.000
_cell.length_b   1.000
_cell.length_c   1.000
_cell.angle_alpha   90.00
_cell.angle_beta   90.00
_cell.angle_gamma   90.00
#
_symmetry.space_group_name_H-M   'P 1'
#
loop_
_entity.id
_entity.type
_entity.pdbx_description
1 polymer ?
#
loop_
_entity_poly.entity_id
_entity_poly.type
_entity_poly.pdbx_seq_one_letter_code
_entity_poly.pdbx_strand_id
1 'polypeptide(L)'
;MNTQEFSDQIYSFPNRYTNRNLEEYLRVLYALVMGHSHMQPNAFLFLKLLEEAFTATASDMNMQWLEYENAPDANILSHKFTNPLIRTNIDKSVQTELTNFEYLIAVLTFQIAELYRMRDKELKNELRYFGITSESGNVWYNFDPFTNLQCGIDCYIDNLEEEPSTTEIPTDWAFVGQLLEFGRIYE
;
A
#
# COMPACT_ATOMS: atom_id res chain seq x y z
N MET A 1 6.89 18.42 -1.87
CA MET A 1 6.14 17.81 -2.97
C MET A 1 4.74 17.65 -2.45
N ASN A 2 3.81 18.37 -3.05
CA ASN A 2 2.42 18.30 -2.64
C ASN A 2 1.78 16.97 -3.09
N THR A 3 0.62 16.65 -2.53
CA THR A 3 -0.09 15.40 -2.82
C THR A 3 -0.49 15.30 -4.29
N GLN A 4 -0.87 16.41 -4.93
CA GLN A 4 -1.18 16.42 -6.36
C GLN A 4 0.02 16.00 -7.21
N GLU A 5 1.19 16.60 -6.98
CA GLU A 5 2.43 16.26 -7.69
C GLU A 5 2.81 14.79 -7.49
N PHE A 6 2.69 14.28 -6.27
CA PHE A 6 2.98 12.88 -5.97
C PHE A 6 2.01 11.94 -6.70
N SER A 7 0.71 12.26 -6.67
CA SER A 7 -0.32 11.52 -7.40
C SER A 7 -0.04 11.50 -8.90
N ASP A 8 0.27 12.65 -9.50
CA ASP A 8 0.62 12.75 -10.92
C ASP A 8 1.81 11.83 -11.28
N GLN A 9 2.80 11.68 -10.38
CA GLN A 9 3.90 10.74 -10.57
C GLN A 9 3.42 9.27 -10.52
N ILE A 10 2.61 8.88 -9.53
CA ILE A 10 2.03 7.52 -9.44
C ILE A 10 1.23 7.18 -10.71
N TYR A 11 0.39 8.10 -11.17
CA TYR A 11 -0.41 7.93 -12.39
C TYR A 11 0.42 7.87 -13.67
N SER A 12 1.67 8.37 -13.65
CA SER A 12 2.60 8.26 -14.77
C SER A 12 3.27 6.89 -14.88
N PHE A 13 3.26 6.06 -13.83
CA PHE A 13 3.99 4.79 -13.80
C PHE A 13 3.60 3.81 -14.92
N PRO A 14 2.31 3.61 -15.28
CA PRO A 14 1.93 2.74 -16.40
C PRO A 14 2.50 3.17 -17.75
N ASN A 15 2.86 4.46 -17.92
CA ASN A 15 3.47 4.98 -19.14
C ASN A 15 5.00 4.78 -19.18
N ARG A 16 5.61 4.43 -18.03
CA ARG A 16 7.06 4.37 -17.84
C ARG A 16 7.57 2.95 -17.56
N TYR A 17 6.72 2.11 -16.97
CA TYR A 17 7.09 0.79 -16.48
C TYR A 17 6.14 -0.29 -16.99
N THR A 18 6.63 -1.53 -17.05
CA THR A 18 5.78 -2.69 -17.34
C THR A 18 5.16 -3.19 -16.04
N ASN A 19 3.89 -3.59 -16.09
CA ASN A 19 3.25 -4.17 -14.92
C ASN A 19 3.93 -5.49 -14.51
N ARG A 20 3.84 -5.85 -13.22
CA ARG A 20 4.39 -7.10 -12.69
C ARG A 20 3.51 -7.66 -11.59
N ASN A 21 3.80 -8.88 -11.16
CA ASN A 21 3.10 -9.49 -10.03
C ASN A 21 3.28 -8.62 -8.77
N LEU A 22 2.17 -8.35 -8.05
CA LEU A 22 2.18 -7.49 -6.86
C LEU A 22 3.02 -8.07 -5.72
N GLU A 23 2.98 -9.39 -5.50
CA GLU A 23 3.77 -10.05 -4.45
C GLU A 23 5.26 -9.88 -4.69
N GLU A 24 5.71 -10.07 -5.94
CA GLU A 24 7.10 -9.80 -6.31
C GLU A 24 7.49 -8.33 -6.16
N TYR A 25 6.62 -7.40 -6.57
CA TYR A 25 6.84 -5.97 -6.42
C TYR A 25 7.05 -5.58 -4.95
N LEU A 26 6.19 -6.10 -4.06
CA LEU A 26 6.27 -5.82 -2.63
C LEU A 26 7.52 -6.45 -2.00
N ARG A 27 7.97 -7.63 -2.43
CA ARG A 27 9.26 -8.20 -2.00
C ARG A 27 10.45 -7.32 -2.37
N VAL A 28 10.45 -6.78 -3.59
CA VAL A 28 11.48 -5.84 -4.03
C VAL A 28 11.42 -4.57 -3.20
N LEU A 29 10.23 -4.00 -3.02
CA LEU A 29 10.03 -2.79 -2.22
C LEU A 29 10.49 -2.99 -0.77
N TYR A 30 10.21 -4.14 -0.16
CA TYR A 30 10.72 -4.51 1.16
C TYR A 30 12.26 -4.45 1.21
N ALA A 31 12.95 -5.09 0.26
CA ALA A 31 14.41 -5.08 0.23
C ALA A 31 14.99 -3.67 0.04
N LEU A 32 14.36 -2.86 -0.83
CA LEU A 32 14.73 -1.48 -1.07
C LEU A 32 14.55 -0.62 0.20
N VAL A 33 13.39 -0.71 0.85
CA VAL A 33 13.10 0.02 2.10
C VAL A 33 14.09 -0.36 3.20
N MET A 34 14.36 -1.65 3.39
CA MET A 34 15.34 -2.11 4.38
C MET A 34 16.74 -1.54 4.12
N GLY A 35 17.17 -1.52 2.84
CA GLY A 35 18.46 -0.94 2.42
C GLY A 35 18.57 0.57 2.64
N HIS A 36 17.43 1.28 2.71
CA HIS A 36 17.37 2.74 2.86
C HIS A 36 16.85 3.17 4.24
N SER A 37 16.72 2.26 5.20
CA SER A 37 16.20 2.51 6.56
C SER A 37 16.93 3.62 7.34
N HIS A 38 18.20 3.87 7.01
CA HIS A 38 19.04 4.91 7.62
C HIS A 38 18.86 6.30 6.99
N MET A 39 18.17 6.39 5.85
CA MET A 39 17.93 7.66 5.17
C MET A 39 16.72 8.37 5.75
N GLN A 40 16.72 9.71 5.64
CA GLN A 40 15.57 10.51 6.03
C GLN A 40 14.41 10.33 5.04
N PRO A 41 13.24 9.83 5.49
CA PRO A 41 12.07 9.66 4.64
C PRO A 41 11.58 11.01 4.07
N ASN A 42 11.20 10.99 2.79
CA ASN A 42 10.58 12.11 2.09
C ASN A 42 9.94 11.61 0.78
N ALA A 43 9.07 12.43 0.19
CA ALA A 43 8.33 12.11 -1.03
C ALA A 43 9.22 11.65 -2.20
N PHE A 44 10.38 12.29 -2.42
CA PHE A 44 11.29 11.90 -3.51
C PHE A 44 11.91 10.52 -3.27
N LEU A 45 12.28 10.22 -2.02
CA LEU A 45 12.76 8.89 -1.66
C LEU A 45 11.66 7.84 -1.87
N PHE A 46 10.42 8.13 -1.46
CA PHE A 46 9.31 7.20 -1.66
C PHE A 46 9.07 6.89 -3.12
N LEU A 47 8.95 7.92 -3.98
CA LEU A 47 8.80 7.70 -5.43
C LEU A 47 9.96 6.90 -6.00
N LYS A 48 11.19 7.24 -5.63
CA LYS A 48 12.38 6.49 -6.08
C LYS A 48 12.27 5.00 -5.74
N LEU A 49 11.91 4.66 -4.49
CA LEU A 49 11.80 3.26 -4.06
C LEU A 49 10.63 2.54 -4.76
N LEU A 50 9.49 3.22 -4.93
CA LEU A 50 8.33 2.69 -5.66
C LEU A 50 8.66 2.46 -7.15
N GLU A 51 9.41 3.36 -7.78
CA GLU A 51 9.86 3.25 -9.17
C GLU A 51 10.88 2.12 -9.36
N GLU A 52 11.89 2.04 -8.50
CA GLU A 52 12.91 0.99 -8.56
C GLU A 52 12.29 -0.41 -8.39
N ALA A 53 11.22 -0.54 -7.60
CA ALA A 53 10.52 -1.80 -7.37
C ALA A 53 9.91 -2.43 -8.64
N PHE A 54 9.63 -1.64 -9.69
CA PHE A 54 9.14 -2.18 -10.96
C PHE A 54 10.18 -3.00 -11.73
N THR A 55 11.47 -2.71 -11.56
CA THR A 55 12.52 -3.25 -12.44
C THR A 55 13.57 -4.06 -11.70
N ALA A 56 13.74 -3.86 -10.40
CA ALA A 56 14.68 -4.64 -9.60
C ALA A 56 14.22 -6.10 -9.43
N THR A 57 15.20 -6.98 -9.21
CA THR A 57 15.00 -8.42 -9.05
C THR A 57 14.43 -8.73 -7.67
N ALA A 58 13.36 -9.52 -7.62
CA ALA A 58 12.77 -9.96 -6.36
C ALA A 58 13.70 -10.96 -5.66
N SER A 59 13.93 -10.75 -4.36
CA SER A 59 14.55 -11.76 -3.50
C SER A 59 13.57 -12.90 -3.23
N ASP A 60 14.06 -14.09 -2.89
CA ASP A 60 13.20 -15.24 -2.57
C ASP A 60 12.18 -14.92 -1.46
N MET A 61 11.04 -15.61 -1.51
CA MET A 61 10.00 -15.50 -0.48
C MET A 61 10.54 -15.96 0.88
N ASN A 62 10.47 -15.10 1.90
CA ASN A 62 10.77 -15.49 3.27
C ASN A 62 9.53 -16.16 3.90
N MET A 63 9.63 -17.46 4.14
CA MET A 63 8.53 -18.26 4.69
C MET A 63 8.11 -17.86 6.10
N GLN A 64 8.96 -17.15 6.87
CA GLN A 64 8.58 -16.61 8.19
C GLN A 64 7.51 -15.51 8.08
N TRP A 65 7.39 -14.85 6.93
CA TRP A 65 6.33 -13.85 6.76
C TRP A 65 4.93 -14.46 6.81
N LEU A 66 4.79 -15.77 6.65
CA LEU A 66 3.51 -16.46 6.80
C LEU A 66 2.97 -16.47 8.24
N GLU A 67 3.70 -15.93 9.21
CA GLU A 67 3.19 -15.70 10.57
C GLU A 67 2.33 -14.42 10.67
N TYR A 68 2.41 -13.51 9.69
CA TYR A 68 1.63 -12.27 9.67
C TYR A 68 0.30 -12.50 8.93
N GLU A 69 -0.79 -12.62 9.69
CA GLU A 69 -2.15 -12.91 9.15
C GLU A 69 -3.09 -11.69 9.21
N ASN A 70 -2.74 -10.66 9.95
CA ASN A 70 -3.60 -9.49 10.16
C ASN A 70 -2.91 -8.22 9.68
N ALA A 71 -3.72 -7.28 9.17
CA ALA A 71 -3.27 -5.93 8.91
C ALA A 71 -2.73 -5.29 10.21
N PRO A 72 -1.65 -4.49 10.14
CA PRO A 72 -1.01 -3.92 11.32
C PRO A 72 -1.82 -2.81 12.00
N ASP A 73 -2.79 -2.23 11.30
CA ASP A 73 -3.79 -1.31 11.86
C ASP A 73 -5.14 -2.00 11.90
N ALA A 74 -5.65 -2.24 13.12
CA ALA A 74 -6.92 -2.91 13.34
C ALA A 74 -8.12 -2.10 12.81
N ASN A 75 -7.97 -0.80 12.63
CA ASN A 75 -9.01 0.10 12.16
C ASN A 75 -8.90 0.44 10.67
N ILE A 76 -7.97 -0.18 9.92
CA ILE A 76 -7.67 0.25 8.56
C ILE A 76 -8.88 0.27 7.61
N LEU A 77 -9.84 -0.66 7.78
CA LEU A 77 -11.07 -0.71 6.99
C LEU A 77 -11.98 0.50 7.19
N SER A 78 -11.84 1.28 8.27
CA SER A 78 -12.60 2.50 8.45
C SER A 78 -12.19 3.60 7.45
N HIS A 79 -10.94 3.55 6.98
CA HIS A 79 -10.36 4.58 6.12
C HIS A 79 -10.95 4.59 4.72
N LYS A 80 -11.42 3.44 4.21
CA LYS A 80 -12.06 3.36 2.88
C LYS A 80 -13.43 4.05 2.81
N PHE A 81 -14.03 4.41 3.95
CA PHE A 81 -15.32 5.11 3.96
C PHE A 81 -15.10 6.62 3.77
N THR A 82 -14.95 7.01 2.51
CA THR A 82 -14.61 8.38 2.09
C THR A 82 -15.81 9.24 1.72
N ASN A 83 -17.02 8.67 1.67
CA ASN A 83 -18.24 9.42 1.34
C ASN A 83 -18.45 10.63 2.29
N PRO A 84 -18.58 11.87 1.78
CA PRO A 84 -18.72 13.07 2.60
C PRO A 84 -19.86 13.05 3.62
N LEU A 85 -20.91 12.26 3.38
CA LEU A 85 -22.07 12.15 4.27
C LEU A 85 -21.78 11.36 5.56
N ILE A 86 -20.78 10.47 5.54
CA ILE A 86 -20.46 9.59 6.67
C ILE A 86 -19.01 9.68 7.13
N ARG A 87 -18.09 10.16 6.29
CA ARG A 87 -16.64 10.10 6.55
C ARG A 87 -16.22 10.79 7.85
N THR A 88 -16.94 11.84 8.25
CA THR A 88 -16.68 12.61 9.47
C THR A 88 -17.19 11.93 10.75
N ASN A 89 -18.04 10.92 10.62
CA ASN A 89 -18.67 10.20 11.74
C ASN A 89 -18.04 8.82 11.97
N ILE A 90 -16.98 8.49 11.22
CA ILE A 90 -16.27 7.22 11.30
C ILE A 90 -14.94 7.49 12.00
N ASP A 91 -14.62 6.69 13.01
CA ASP A 91 -13.32 6.73 13.65
C ASP A 91 -12.26 6.23 12.65
N LYS A 92 -11.38 7.14 12.22
CA LYS A 92 -10.23 6.87 11.33
C LYS A 92 -8.90 7.01 12.07
N SER A 93 -8.92 6.88 13.40
CA SER A 93 -7.68 6.80 14.15
C SER A 93 -6.94 5.52 13.79
N VAL A 94 -5.64 5.65 13.59
CA VAL A 94 -4.74 4.51 13.40
C VAL A 94 -4.66 3.76 14.73
N GLN A 95 -4.96 2.46 14.72
CA GLN A 95 -4.93 1.60 15.90
C GLN A 95 -3.76 0.62 15.83
N THR A 96 -2.55 1.14 16.10
CA THR A 96 -1.31 0.36 16.14
C THR A 96 -0.29 0.99 17.10
N GLU A 97 0.52 0.16 17.75
CA GLU A 97 1.61 0.60 18.67
C GLU A 97 2.99 0.63 17.97
N LEU A 98 3.02 0.33 16.66
CA LEU A 98 4.25 0.27 15.87
C LEU A 98 4.79 1.67 15.59
N THR A 99 6.12 1.81 15.57
CA THR A 99 6.74 3.03 15.02
C THR A 99 6.50 3.13 13.50
N ASN A 100 6.66 4.32 12.93
CA ASN A 100 6.39 4.56 11.51
C ASN A 100 7.11 3.60 10.56
N PHE A 101 8.36 3.24 10.85
CA PHE A 101 9.11 2.27 10.04
C PHE A 101 8.64 0.83 10.29
N GLU A 102 8.43 0.44 11.55
CA GLU A 102 7.91 -0.88 11.89
C GLU A 102 6.52 -1.13 11.28
N TYR A 103 5.68 -0.11 11.23
CA TYR A 103 4.37 -0.15 10.58
C TYR A 103 4.51 -0.46 9.08
N LEU A 104 5.36 0.27 8.35
CA LEU A 104 5.63 -0.01 6.93
C LEU A 104 6.13 -1.43 6.71
N ILE A 105 7.08 -1.88 7.54
CA ILE A 105 7.61 -3.24 7.46
C ILE A 105 6.51 -4.27 7.71
N ALA A 106 5.66 -4.07 8.73
CA ALA A 106 4.55 -4.95 9.02
C ALA A 106 3.53 -5.02 7.88
N VAL A 107 3.19 -3.88 7.27
CA VAL A 107 2.31 -3.82 6.07
C VAL A 107 2.90 -4.66 4.94
N LEU A 108 4.17 -4.44 4.61
CA LEU A 108 4.83 -5.15 3.52
C LEU A 108 4.84 -6.66 3.77
N THR A 109 5.27 -7.10 4.95
CA THR A 109 5.34 -8.53 5.26
C THR A 109 3.96 -9.19 5.30
N PHE A 110 2.96 -8.49 5.83
CA PHE A 110 1.57 -8.96 5.82
C PHE A 110 1.02 -9.11 4.39
N GLN A 111 1.14 -8.07 3.56
CA GLN A 111 0.61 -8.10 2.21
C GLN A 111 1.31 -9.13 1.32
N ILE A 112 2.63 -9.27 1.43
CA ILE A 112 3.41 -10.31 0.74
C ILE A 112 2.90 -11.70 1.15
N ALA A 113 2.71 -11.95 2.45
CA ALA A 113 2.24 -13.22 2.97
C ALA A 113 0.82 -13.55 2.47
N GLU A 114 -0.10 -12.58 2.48
CA GLU A 114 -1.46 -12.75 1.99
C GLU A 114 -1.50 -13.10 0.49
N LEU A 115 -0.81 -12.33 -0.35
CA LEU A 115 -0.75 -12.60 -1.78
C LEU A 115 -0.14 -13.98 -2.07
N TYR A 116 0.88 -14.36 -1.30
CA TYR A 116 1.46 -15.69 -1.38
C TYR A 116 0.44 -16.77 -1.01
N ARG A 117 -0.33 -16.63 0.08
CA ARG A 117 -1.38 -17.60 0.47
C ARG A 117 -2.46 -17.72 -0.61
N MET A 118 -2.90 -16.59 -1.18
CA MET A 118 -3.99 -16.54 -2.15
C MET A 118 -3.63 -17.05 -3.56
N ARG A 119 -2.32 -17.21 -3.87
CA ARG A 119 -1.81 -17.43 -5.24
C ARG A 119 -2.45 -18.60 -5.99
N ASP A 120 -2.83 -19.65 -5.26
CA ASP A 120 -3.33 -20.89 -5.85
C ASP A 120 -4.84 -21.03 -5.79
N LYS A 121 -5.54 -20.05 -5.21
CA LYS A 121 -6.96 -20.07 -4.91
C LYS A 121 -7.62 -18.74 -5.32
N GLU A 122 -7.69 -17.76 -4.42
CA GLU A 122 -8.46 -16.53 -4.61
C GLU A 122 -7.91 -15.67 -5.76
N LEU A 123 -6.60 -15.67 -5.99
CA LEU A 123 -6.01 -14.94 -7.13
C LEU A 123 -6.37 -15.56 -8.50
N LYS A 124 -6.84 -16.83 -8.53
CA LYS A 124 -7.36 -17.46 -9.75
C LYS A 124 -8.81 -17.07 -10.05
N ASN A 125 -9.50 -16.39 -9.14
CA ASN A 125 -10.83 -15.85 -9.41
C ASN A 125 -10.71 -14.67 -10.39
N GLU A 126 -11.31 -14.79 -11.57
CA GLU A 126 -11.34 -13.72 -12.58
C GLU A 126 -12.18 -12.51 -12.12
N LEU A 127 -13.14 -12.73 -11.21
CA LEU A 127 -13.99 -11.69 -10.63
C LEU A 127 -13.36 -11.02 -9.39
N ARG A 128 -12.09 -11.30 -9.07
CA ARG A 128 -11.45 -10.80 -7.83
C ARG A 128 -11.43 -9.28 -7.71
N TYR A 129 -11.51 -8.56 -8.83
CA TYR A 129 -11.52 -7.09 -8.89
C TYR A 129 -12.82 -6.46 -8.36
N PHE A 130 -13.87 -7.25 -8.11
CA PHE A 130 -15.06 -6.79 -7.37
C PHE A 130 -14.86 -6.82 -5.84
N GLY A 131 -13.64 -7.12 -5.38
CA GLY A 131 -13.33 -7.36 -3.99
C GLY A 131 -13.41 -8.84 -3.63
N ILE A 132 -12.41 -9.33 -2.91
CA ILE A 132 -12.40 -10.67 -2.29
C ILE A 132 -12.00 -10.58 -0.83
N THR A 133 -12.38 -11.61 -0.07
CA THR A 133 -11.86 -11.86 1.27
C THR A 133 -10.93 -13.05 1.19
N SER A 134 -9.70 -12.91 1.68
CA SER A 134 -8.74 -14.02 1.78
C SER A 134 -9.20 -15.07 2.79
N GLU A 135 -8.65 -16.28 2.74
CA GLU A 135 -8.86 -17.30 3.77
C GLU A 135 -8.53 -16.83 5.20
N SER A 136 -7.61 -15.86 5.34
CA SER A 136 -7.27 -15.22 6.62
C SER A 136 -8.25 -14.12 7.05
N GLY A 137 -9.30 -13.85 6.26
CA GLY A 137 -10.36 -12.91 6.60
C GLY A 137 -10.11 -11.47 6.15
N ASN A 138 -9.06 -11.20 5.38
CA ASN A 138 -8.71 -9.84 4.97
C ASN A 138 -9.32 -9.48 3.61
N VAL A 139 -9.81 -8.25 3.48
CA VAL A 139 -10.41 -7.74 2.24
C VAL A 139 -9.35 -7.21 1.28
N TRP A 140 -9.51 -7.49 -0.01
CA TRP A 140 -8.60 -7.06 -1.08
C TRP A 140 -9.38 -6.62 -2.33
N TYR A 141 -8.96 -5.53 -2.96
CA TYR A 141 -9.53 -5.03 -4.23
C TYR A 141 -8.50 -4.96 -5.37
N ASN A 142 -7.24 -4.65 -5.06
CA ASN A 142 -6.20 -4.42 -6.07
C ASN A 142 -5.08 -5.46 -6.00
N PHE A 143 -4.69 -5.98 -7.17
CA PHE A 143 -3.85 -7.18 -7.30
C PHE A 143 -2.64 -7.00 -8.22
N ASP A 144 -2.39 -5.76 -8.64
CA ASP A 144 -1.19 -5.37 -9.37
C ASP A 144 -0.65 -4.04 -8.83
N PRO A 145 0.65 -3.75 -8.98
CA PRO A 145 1.25 -2.53 -8.45
C PRO A 145 0.61 -1.23 -8.91
N PHE A 146 0.10 -1.15 -10.15
CA PHE A 146 -0.49 0.10 -10.63
C PHE A 146 -1.81 0.38 -9.93
N THR A 147 -2.73 -0.58 -9.92
CA THR A 147 -4.03 -0.42 -9.26
C THR A 147 -3.87 -0.24 -7.75
N ASN A 148 -2.94 -0.98 -7.12
CA ASN A 148 -2.65 -0.81 -5.69
C ASN A 148 -2.17 0.61 -5.37
N LEU A 149 -1.20 1.16 -6.11
CA LEU A 149 -0.69 2.50 -5.83
C LEU A 149 -1.69 3.61 -6.19
N GLN A 150 -2.43 3.47 -7.29
CA GLN A 150 -3.44 4.44 -7.75
C GLN A 150 -4.60 4.52 -6.77
N CYS A 151 -5.25 3.39 -6.45
CA CYS A 151 -6.33 3.37 -5.46
C CYS A 151 -5.81 3.78 -4.07
N GLY A 152 -4.54 3.48 -3.76
CA GLY A 152 -3.90 3.92 -2.53
C GLY A 152 -3.82 5.45 -2.41
N ILE A 153 -3.35 6.13 -3.45
CA ILE A 153 -3.23 7.60 -3.43
C ILE A 153 -4.60 8.27 -3.53
N ASP A 154 -5.55 7.68 -4.25
CA ASP A 154 -6.93 8.20 -4.33
C ASP A 154 -7.63 8.14 -2.97
N CYS A 155 -7.52 7.00 -2.27
CA CYS A 155 -8.04 6.87 -0.91
C CYS A 155 -7.38 7.89 0.04
N TYR A 156 -6.06 8.11 -0.08
CA TYR A 156 -5.36 9.12 0.70
C TYR A 156 -5.93 10.53 0.43
N ILE A 157 -6.09 10.89 -0.85
CA ILE A 157 -6.67 12.17 -1.29
C ILE A 157 -8.10 12.36 -0.77
N ASP A 158 -8.94 11.35 -0.88
CA ASP A 158 -10.33 11.41 -0.45
C ASP A 158 -10.50 11.52 1.09
N ASN A 159 -9.43 11.19 1.83
CA ASN A 159 -9.33 11.37 3.27
C ASN A 159 -8.74 12.73 3.68
N LEU A 160 -8.25 13.55 2.74
CA LEU A 160 -7.74 14.87 3.06
C LEU A 160 -8.86 15.83 3.51
N GLU A 161 -8.49 16.70 4.45
CA GLU A 161 -9.29 17.85 4.85
C GLU A 161 -9.03 19.07 3.94
N GLU A 162 -7.82 19.16 3.38
CA GLU A 162 -7.35 20.24 2.52
C GLU A 162 -7.17 19.77 1.08
N GLU A 163 -7.04 20.72 0.14
CA GLU A 163 -6.84 20.41 -1.27
C GLU A 163 -5.48 19.71 -1.52
N PRO A 164 -5.42 18.68 -2.39
CA PRO A 164 -4.18 17.95 -2.67
C PRO A 164 -3.02 18.83 -3.17
N SER A 165 -3.32 19.97 -3.79
CA SER A 165 -2.32 20.92 -4.29
C SER A 165 -1.66 21.77 -3.18
N THR A 166 -2.26 21.83 -1.99
CA THR A 166 -1.74 22.57 -0.83
C THR A 166 -1.25 21.67 0.29
N THR A 167 -1.63 20.40 0.30
CA THR A 167 -1.15 19.41 1.27
C THR A 167 0.18 18.80 0.83
N GLU A 168 1.18 18.79 1.71
CA GLU A 168 2.46 18.10 1.49
C GLU A 168 2.38 16.62 1.84
N ILE A 169 3.10 15.78 1.09
CA ILE A 169 3.25 14.36 1.44
C ILE A 169 3.97 14.24 2.80
N PRO A 170 3.47 13.40 3.73
CA PRO A 170 4.13 13.18 5.01
C PRO A 170 5.57 12.70 4.81
N THR A 171 6.47 13.13 5.69
CA THR A 171 7.91 12.83 5.59
C THR A 171 8.32 11.71 6.54
N ASP A 172 7.45 10.73 6.72
CA ASP A 172 7.70 9.56 7.55
C ASP A 172 7.34 8.26 6.82
N TRP A 173 7.95 7.15 7.26
CA TRP A 173 7.78 5.86 6.62
C TRP A 173 6.35 5.30 6.70
N ALA A 174 5.52 5.76 7.64
CA ALA A 174 4.17 5.24 7.80
C ALA A 174 3.30 5.57 6.58
N PHE A 175 3.58 6.70 5.90
CA PHE A 175 2.89 7.08 4.67
C PHE A 175 2.95 6.00 3.59
N VAL A 176 4.11 5.38 3.36
CA VAL A 176 4.22 4.30 2.36
C VAL A 176 3.40 3.07 2.79
N GLY A 177 3.37 2.77 4.09
CA GLY A 177 2.53 1.69 4.62
C GLY A 177 1.04 1.97 4.42
N GLN A 178 0.61 3.20 4.71
CA GLN A 178 -0.77 3.63 4.52
C GLN A 178 -1.16 3.62 3.04
N LEU A 179 -0.29 4.09 2.15
CA LEU A 179 -0.50 4.04 0.70
C LEU A 179 -0.80 2.62 0.23
N LEU A 180 0.00 1.63 0.68
CA LEU A 180 -0.17 0.22 0.30
C LEU A 180 -1.43 -0.40 0.94
N GLU A 181 -1.72 -0.09 2.20
CA GLU A 181 -2.94 -0.56 2.87
C GLU A 181 -4.20 0.01 2.23
N PHE A 182 -4.21 1.30 1.93
CA PHE A 182 -5.28 1.93 1.17
C PHE A 182 -5.42 1.31 -0.21
N GLY A 183 -4.30 1.08 -0.88
CA GLY A 183 -4.24 0.35 -2.14
C GLY A 183 -4.83 -1.04 -2.05
N ARG A 184 -4.76 -1.71 -0.90
CA ARG A 184 -5.36 -3.02 -0.70
C ARG A 184 -6.89 -2.94 -0.55
N ILE A 185 -7.40 -1.96 0.18
CA ILE A 185 -8.81 -1.93 0.65
C ILE A 185 -9.75 -1.00 -0.12
N TYR A 186 -9.20 -0.08 -0.92
CA TYR A 186 -9.96 0.91 -1.69
C TYR A 186 -10.31 0.37 -3.07
N GLU A 187 -11.52 0.69 -3.55
CA GLU A 187 -12.07 0.25 -4.84
C GLU A 187 -11.98 1.39 -5.86
#